data_AF-A0A535RRB2-F1
#
_entry.id   AF-A0A535RRB2-F1
#
_cell.length_a   1.000
_cell.length_b   1.000
_cell.length_c   1.000
_cell.angle_alpha   90.00
_cell.angle_beta   90.00
_cell.angle_gamma   90.00
#
_symmetry.space_group_name_H-M   'P 1'
#
loop_
_entity.id
_entity.type
_entity.pdbx_description
1 polymer ?
#
loop_
_entity_poly.entity_id
_entity_poly.type
_entity_poly.pdbx_seq_one_letter_code
_entity_poly.pdbx_strand_id
1 'polypeptide(L)'
;MVIASYARVVSLHCPSTPETRHIMNAGTLNLMPKGSYLINAARGALIDEAALLDALRSGHLAGAALDVYDPEPPMTNHPLFTHPNTICTPHIGSYTTASVVRMRVMVCEQIASTLHGERPSNLVNAAVWGHQRA
;
A
#
# COMPACT_ATOMS: atom_id res chain seq x y z
N MET A 1 6.92 -4.81 16.68
CA MET A 1 7.47 -5.52 15.50
C MET A 1 7.95 -6.96 15.77
N VAL A 2 7.55 -7.56 16.90
CA VAL A 2 7.93 -8.95 17.25
C VAL A 2 7.45 -9.97 16.21
N ILE A 3 6.33 -9.71 15.53
CA ILE A 3 5.77 -10.59 14.50
C ILE A 3 6.71 -10.78 13.31
N ALA A 4 7.47 -9.75 12.93
CA ALA A 4 8.36 -9.83 11.77
C ALA A 4 9.50 -10.83 11.96
N SER A 5 9.97 -11.06 13.20
CA SER A 5 11.19 -11.84 13.44
C SER A 5 11.05 -13.35 13.31
N TYR A 6 9.82 -13.87 13.26
CA TYR A 6 9.55 -15.28 13.01
C TYR A 6 8.69 -15.51 11.75
N ALA A 7 8.32 -14.44 11.03
CA ALA A 7 7.55 -14.55 9.80
C ALA A 7 8.43 -14.84 8.59
N ARG A 8 8.10 -15.88 7.81
CA ARG A 8 8.75 -16.16 6.53
C ARG A 8 8.26 -15.24 5.40
N VAL A 9 7.03 -14.77 5.53
CA VAL A 9 6.38 -13.86 4.58
C VAL A 9 5.65 -12.80 5.40
N VAL A 10 5.85 -11.53 5.05
CA VAL A 10 5.14 -10.38 5.62
C VAL A 10 4.35 -9.71 4.51
N SER A 11 3.05 -9.48 4.73
CA SER A 11 2.19 -8.73 3.81
C SER A 11 1.65 -7.47 4.51
N LEU A 12 1.76 -6.32 3.86
CA LEU A 12 1.33 -5.04 4.41
C LEU A 12 -0.12 -4.73 4.01
N HIS A 13 -0.92 -4.32 5.00
CA HIS A 13 -2.34 -3.96 4.84
C HIS A 13 -2.75 -2.72 5.65
N CYS A 14 -1.80 -2.02 6.27
CA CYS A 14 -2.09 -0.81 7.04
C CYS A 14 -2.25 0.42 6.13
N PRO A 15 -3.03 1.43 6.55
CA PRO A 15 -3.09 2.71 5.85
C PRO A 15 -1.75 3.46 5.94
N SER A 16 -1.51 4.40 5.02
CA SER A 16 -0.41 5.36 5.14
C SER A 16 -0.83 6.50 6.06
N THR A 17 -0.20 6.57 7.23
CA THR A 17 -0.34 7.63 8.22
C THR A 17 1.08 8.04 8.68
N PRO A 18 1.24 9.15 9.41
CA PRO A 18 2.54 9.51 9.97
C PRO A 18 3.18 8.39 10.81
N GLU A 19 2.37 7.61 11.52
CA GLU A 19 2.82 6.52 12.39
C GLU A 19 3.25 5.26 11.64
N THR A 20 2.72 5.04 10.43
CA THR A 20 3.03 3.85 9.61
C THR A 20 4.06 4.13 8.52
N ARG A 21 4.49 5.39 8.38
CA ARG A 21 5.51 5.79 7.41
C ARG A 21 6.82 5.06 7.68
N HIS A 22 7.34 4.38 6.66
CA HIS A 22 8.56 3.56 6.73
C HIS A 22 8.54 2.55 7.90
N ILE A 23 7.36 1.98 8.21
CA ILE A 23 7.26 0.92 9.21
C ILE A 23 8.15 -0.27 8.82
N MET A 24 8.37 -0.50 7.52
CA MET A 24 9.39 -1.40 6.98
C MET A 24 10.63 -0.60 6.57
N ASN A 25 11.47 -0.26 7.55
CA ASN A 25 12.78 0.36 7.36
C ASN A 25 13.92 -0.66 7.53
N ALA A 26 15.18 -0.23 7.39
CA ALA A 26 16.35 -1.11 7.52
C ALA A 26 16.37 -1.92 8.84
N GLY A 27 16.01 -1.31 9.97
CA GLY A 27 15.92 -2.00 11.25
C GLY A 27 14.84 -3.07 11.25
N THR A 28 13.66 -2.76 10.71
CA THR A 28 12.55 -3.71 10.59
C THR A 28 12.87 -4.88 9.67
N LEU A 29 13.45 -4.58 8.51
CA LEU A 29 13.80 -5.58 7.52
C LEU A 29 14.85 -6.54 8.09
N ASN A 30 15.85 -6.03 8.81
CA ASN A 30 16.89 -6.85 9.44
C ASN A 30 16.38 -7.77 10.55
N LEU A 31 15.23 -7.44 11.16
CA LEU A 31 14.60 -8.34 12.12
C LEU A 31 13.94 -9.53 11.45
N MET A 32 13.56 -9.43 10.17
CA MET A 32 12.96 -10.56 9.46
C MET A 32 13.99 -11.70 9.34
N PRO A 33 13.54 -12.97 9.40
CA PRO A 33 14.47 -14.08 9.26
C PRO A 33 15.01 -14.12 7.82
N LYS A 34 16.33 -14.37 7.66
CA LYS A 34 17.00 -14.41 6.34
C LYS A 34 16.25 -15.28 5.32
N GLY A 35 16.26 -14.85 4.06
CA GLY A 35 15.54 -15.47 2.94
C GLY A 35 14.01 -15.27 3.00
N SER A 36 13.51 -14.34 3.81
CA SER A 36 12.07 -14.06 3.92
C SER A 36 11.57 -13.21 2.74
N TYR A 37 10.26 -13.08 2.64
CA TYR A 37 9.59 -12.32 1.58
C TYR A 37 8.76 -11.17 2.14
N LEU A 38 8.72 -10.06 1.40
CA LEU A 38 7.88 -8.90 1.69
C LEU A 38 6.87 -8.68 0.56
N ILE A 39 5.60 -8.46 0.90
CA ILE A 39 4.53 -8.17 -0.04
C ILE A 39 3.88 -6.83 0.34
N ASN A 40 3.73 -5.92 -0.61
CA ASN A 40 3.04 -4.66 -0.39
C ASN A 40 2.07 -4.33 -1.53
N ALA A 41 0.78 -4.43 -1.22
CA ALA A 41 -0.32 -3.92 -2.05
C ALA A 41 -1.14 -2.86 -1.29
N ALA A 42 -0.56 -2.27 -0.23
CA ALA A 42 -1.22 -1.28 0.61
C ALA A 42 -0.83 0.13 0.18
N ARG A 43 0.31 0.66 0.63
CA ARG A 43 0.82 1.99 0.26
C ARG A 43 2.34 1.98 0.16
N GLY A 44 2.92 2.68 -0.82
CA GLY A 44 4.37 2.73 -1.03
C GLY A 44 5.13 3.26 0.18
N ALA A 45 4.63 4.36 0.76
CA ALA A 45 5.21 5.06 1.91
C ALA A 45 5.36 4.21 3.20
N LEU A 46 4.87 2.97 3.22
CA LEU A 46 5.09 2.04 4.33
C LEU A 46 6.49 1.44 4.32
N ILE A 47 7.18 1.47 3.18
CA ILE A 47 8.49 0.88 2.98
C ILE A 47 9.52 1.98 2.73
N ASP A 48 10.67 1.88 3.39
CA ASP A 48 11.87 2.58 2.94
C ASP A 48 12.46 1.79 1.76
N GLU A 49 12.22 2.25 0.53
CA GLU A 49 12.56 1.51 -0.69
C GLU A 49 14.08 1.33 -0.88
N ALA A 50 14.88 2.26 -0.37
CA ALA A 50 16.34 2.11 -0.37
C ALA A 50 16.76 0.97 0.56
N ALA A 51 16.20 0.92 1.76
CA ALA A 51 16.46 -0.19 2.70
C ALA A 51 15.97 -1.54 2.15
N LEU A 52 14.83 -1.57 1.45
CA LEU A 52 14.34 -2.77 0.77
C LEU A 52 15.33 -3.23 -0.30
N LEU A 53 15.81 -2.31 -1.15
CA LEU A 53 16.78 -2.63 -2.20
C LEU A 53 18.07 -3.21 -1.62
N ASP A 54 18.57 -2.67 -0.51
CA ASP A 54 19.77 -3.18 0.17
C ASP A 54 19.54 -4.56 0.80
N ALA A 55 18.36 -4.80 1.40
CA ALA A 55 17.99 -6.10 1.95
C ALA A 55 17.87 -7.18 0.85
N LEU A 56 17.42 -6.81 -0.35
CA LEU A 56 17.37 -7.68 -1.52
C LEU A 56 18.77 -7.96 -2.09
N ARG A 57 19.59 -6.92 -2.27
CA ARG A 57 20.97 -7.03 -2.79
C ARG A 57 21.88 -7.87 -1.90
N SER A 58 21.73 -7.74 -0.59
CA SER A 58 22.48 -8.55 0.38
C SER A 58 22.00 -10.01 0.48
N GLY A 59 20.87 -10.35 -0.15
CA GLY A 59 20.22 -11.65 0.00
C GLY A 59 19.58 -11.88 1.37
N HIS A 60 19.43 -10.83 2.18
CA HIS A 60 18.71 -10.92 3.44
C HIS A 60 17.23 -11.27 3.20
N LEU A 61 16.59 -10.59 2.24
CA LEU A 61 15.30 -11.03 1.71
C LEU A 61 15.50 -11.90 0.48
N ALA A 62 14.73 -12.98 0.38
CA ALA A 62 14.70 -13.82 -0.81
C ALA A 62 13.91 -13.17 -1.96
N GLY A 63 13.03 -12.22 -1.66
CA GLY A 63 12.33 -11.44 -2.67
C GLY A 63 11.27 -10.49 -2.12
N ALA A 64 10.72 -9.67 -3.00
CA ALA A 64 9.62 -8.77 -2.66
C ALA A 64 8.60 -8.67 -3.81
N ALA A 65 7.32 -8.51 -3.47
CA ALA A 65 6.25 -8.23 -4.43
C ALA A 65 5.59 -6.89 -4.09
N LEU A 66 5.56 -5.97 -5.06
CA LEU A 66 5.16 -4.58 -4.86
C LEU A 66 4.12 -4.18 -5.91
N ASP A 67 2.99 -3.65 -5.46
CA ASP A 67 1.98 -3.02 -6.32
C ASP A 67 1.97 -1.49 -6.18
N VAL A 68 2.62 -0.95 -5.15
CA VAL A 68 2.53 0.46 -4.75
C VAL A 68 3.92 1.03 -4.49
N TYR A 69 4.11 2.34 -4.73
CA TYR A 69 5.42 3.02 -4.73
C TYR A 69 5.34 4.39 -4.06
N ASP A 70 6.49 4.95 -3.66
CA ASP A 70 6.58 6.33 -3.15
C ASP A 70 7.83 7.06 -3.72
N PRO A 71 7.67 8.08 -4.58
CA PRO A 71 6.42 8.67 -5.08
C PRO A 71 5.75 7.83 -6.18
N GLU A 72 4.47 8.14 -6.46
CA GLU A 72 3.71 7.49 -7.52
C GLU A 72 3.23 8.50 -8.59
N PRO A 73 3.50 8.28 -9.90
CA PRO A 73 4.14 7.10 -10.48
C PRO A 73 5.65 7.03 -10.19
N PRO A 74 6.21 5.83 -9.99
CA PRO A 74 7.65 5.65 -9.84
C PRO A 74 8.40 6.05 -11.12
N MET A 75 9.67 6.43 -10.97
CA MET A 75 10.54 6.70 -12.12
C MET A 75 10.66 5.46 -13.01
N THR A 76 10.75 5.65 -14.33
CA THR A 76 10.83 4.53 -15.29
C THR A 76 12.06 3.64 -15.09
N ASN A 77 13.13 4.18 -14.52
CA ASN A 77 14.37 3.48 -14.20
C ASN A 77 14.43 3.00 -12.73
N HIS A 78 13.28 2.78 -12.09
CA HIS A 78 13.22 2.35 -10.69
C HIS A 78 14.07 1.08 -10.46
N PRO A 79 15.01 1.08 -9.48
CA PRO A 79 15.94 -0.04 -9.31
C PRO A 79 15.24 -1.35 -8.92
N LEU A 80 14.07 -1.28 -8.29
CA LEU A 80 13.27 -2.47 -7.96
C LEU A 80 12.59 -3.09 -9.19
N PHE A 81 12.52 -2.42 -10.34
CA PHE A 81 11.92 -3.00 -11.55
C PHE A 81 12.80 -4.02 -12.27
N THR A 82 14.11 -3.90 -12.09
CA THR A 82 15.08 -4.77 -12.76
C THR A 82 15.76 -5.75 -11.82
N HIS A 83 15.45 -5.70 -10.52
CA HIS A 83 15.99 -6.65 -9.55
C HIS A 83 15.43 -8.07 -9.83
N PRO A 84 16.25 -9.13 -9.89
CA PRO A 84 15.79 -10.47 -10.29
C PRO A 84 14.82 -11.11 -9.30
N ASN A 85 14.81 -10.64 -8.05
CA ASN A 85 13.99 -11.15 -6.96
C ASN A 85 12.79 -10.26 -6.63
N THR A 86 12.34 -9.42 -7.56
CA THR A 86 11.15 -8.58 -7.37
C THR A 86 10.05 -8.93 -8.36
N ILE A 87 8.81 -8.78 -7.89
CA ILE A 87 7.61 -8.76 -8.74
C ILE A 87 6.99 -7.39 -8.56
N CYS A 88 6.80 -6.66 -9.66
CA CYS A 88 6.33 -5.28 -9.63
C CYS A 88 5.08 -5.15 -10.51
N THR A 89 4.01 -4.59 -9.96
CA THR A 89 2.76 -4.27 -10.69
C THR A 89 2.44 -2.78 -10.55
N PRO A 90 1.74 -2.16 -11.52
CA PRO A 90 1.54 -0.70 -11.55
C PRO A 90 0.25 -0.26 -10.82
N HIS A 91 0.15 -0.53 -9.52
CA HIS A 91 -0.98 -0.14 -8.66
C HIS A 91 -2.34 -0.60 -9.18
N ILE A 92 -2.43 -1.91 -9.44
CA ILE A 92 -3.60 -2.56 -10.03
C ILE A 92 -4.30 -3.53 -9.09
N GLY A 93 -3.97 -3.53 -7.79
CA GLY A 93 -4.53 -4.47 -6.81
C GLY A 93 -6.07 -4.47 -6.74
N SER A 94 -6.73 -3.35 -7.08
CA SER A 94 -8.20 -3.27 -7.15
C SER A 94 -8.78 -3.34 -8.57
N TYR A 95 -7.93 -3.36 -9.61
CA TYR A 95 -8.31 -3.03 -10.99
C TYR A 95 -8.86 -4.23 -11.78
N THR A 96 -9.95 -4.80 -11.29
CA THR A 96 -10.77 -5.77 -12.03
C THR A 96 -12.02 -5.10 -12.61
N THR A 97 -12.58 -5.62 -13.70
CA THR A 97 -13.83 -5.11 -14.29
C THR A 97 -14.95 -5.02 -13.24
N ALA A 98 -15.12 -6.08 -12.45
CA ALA A 98 -16.17 -6.14 -11.44
C ALA A 98 -15.94 -5.12 -10.29
N SER A 99 -14.70 -4.95 -9.84
CA SER A 99 -14.37 -3.96 -8.80
C SER A 99 -14.53 -2.53 -9.30
N VAL A 100 -14.07 -2.23 -10.51
CA VAL A 100 -14.21 -0.89 -11.10
C VAL A 100 -15.69 -0.52 -11.28
N VAL A 101 -16.53 -1.44 -11.75
CA VAL A 101 -17.98 -1.20 -11.85
C VAL A 101 -18.59 -0.93 -10.47
N ARG A 102 -18.32 -1.77 -9.47
CA ARG A 102 -18.82 -1.58 -8.09
C ARG A 102 -18.38 -0.24 -7.49
N MET A 103 -17.10 0.11 -7.62
CA MET A 103 -16.58 1.38 -7.10
C MET A 103 -17.25 2.58 -7.76
N ARG A 104 -17.44 2.55 -9.09
CA ARG A 104 -18.11 3.63 -9.83
C ARG A 104 -19.56 3.81 -9.40
N VAL A 105 -20.30 2.70 -9.33
CA VAL A 105 -21.71 2.71 -8.88
C VAL A 105 -21.80 3.28 -7.46
N MET A 106 -20.96 2.78 -6.55
CA MET A 106 -20.92 3.25 -5.16
C MET A 106 -20.64 4.75 -5.07
N VAL A 107 -19.67 5.29 -5.83
CA VAL A 107 -19.41 6.74 -5.85
C VAL A 107 -20.62 7.53 -6.33
N CYS A 108 -21.27 7.09 -7.42
CA CYS A 108 -22.48 7.73 -7.93
C CYS A 108 -23.61 7.73 -6.89
N GLU A 109 -23.82 6.62 -6.18
CA GLU A 109 -24.82 6.49 -5.11
C GLU A 109 -24.53 7.44 -3.93
N GLN A 110 -23.26 7.54 -3.50
CA GLN A 110 -22.87 8.48 -2.43
C GLN A 110 -23.11 9.94 -2.84
N ILE A 111 -22.81 10.31 -4.09
CA ILE A 111 -23.05 11.66 -4.62
C ILE A 111 -24.55 11.94 -4.66
N ALA A 112 -25.35 11.04 -5.20
CA ALA A 112 -26.81 11.20 -5.27
C ALA A 112 -27.44 11.36 -3.88
N SER A 113 -27.05 10.51 -2.92
CA SER A 113 -27.49 10.62 -1.52
C SER A 113 -27.17 12.00 -0.94
N THR A 114 -25.93 12.47 -1.13
CA THR A 114 -25.49 13.79 -0.65
C THR A 114 -26.34 14.91 -1.24
N LEU A 115 -26.61 14.89 -2.55
CA LEU A 115 -27.41 15.92 -3.24
C LEU A 115 -28.88 15.93 -2.82
N HIS A 116 -29.40 14.81 -2.33
CA HIS A 116 -30.75 14.72 -1.75
C HIS A 116 -30.80 15.15 -0.28
N GLY A 117 -29.66 15.54 0.31
CA GLY A 117 -29.57 15.85 1.74
C GLY A 117 -29.53 14.61 2.65
N GLU A 118 -29.34 13.42 2.05
CA GLU A 118 -29.21 12.17 2.78
C GLU A 118 -27.75 11.93 3.18
N ARG A 119 -27.55 11.39 4.38
CA ARG A 119 -26.20 11.09 4.89
C ARG A 119 -25.59 9.91 4.09
N PRO A 120 -24.45 10.09 3.42
CA PRO A 120 -23.79 9.01 2.67
C PRO A 120 -23.30 7.91 3.61
N SER A 121 -23.45 6.64 3.19
CA SER A 121 -23.08 5.47 4.00
C SER A 121 -21.57 5.30 4.20
N ASN A 122 -20.74 5.82 3.29
CA ASN A 122 -19.28 5.65 3.28
C ASN A 122 -18.54 6.95 3.63
N LEU A 123 -19.12 7.75 4.54
CA LEU A 123 -18.54 9.01 4.98
C LEU A 123 -17.37 8.78 5.96
N VAL A 124 -16.14 9.02 5.49
CA VAL A 124 -14.91 8.79 6.28
C VAL A 124 -14.78 9.79 7.42
N ASN A 125 -15.05 11.07 7.16
CA ASN A 125 -14.93 12.16 8.12
C ASN A 125 -16.31 12.60 8.63
N ALA A 126 -17.01 11.70 9.33
CA ALA A 126 -18.40 11.91 9.77
C ALA A 126 -18.68 13.25 10.48
N ALA A 127 -17.68 13.84 11.16
CA ALA A 127 -17.78 15.13 11.83
C ALA A 127 -18.06 16.32 10.89
N VAL A 128 -17.84 16.19 9.57
CA VAL A 128 -18.11 17.28 8.60
C VAL A 128 -19.56 17.31 8.13
N TRP A 129 -20.35 16.27 8.44
CA TRP A 129 -21.76 16.23 8.07
C TRP A 129 -22.55 17.31 8.82
N GLY A 130 -23.35 18.09 8.09
CA GLY A 130 -24.01 19.31 8.57
C GLY A 130 -23.17 20.58 8.42
N HIS A 131 -21.89 20.45 8.06
CA HIS A 131 -20.95 21.55 7.84
C HIS A 131 -20.28 21.49 6.46
N GLN A 132 -20.80 20.67 5.54
CA GLN A 132 -20.33 20.60 4.16
C GLN A 132 -20.50 21.95 3.45
N ARG A 133 -19.52 22.30 2.60
CA ARG A 133 -19.62 23.47 1.74
C ARG A 133 -20.76 23.25 0.74
N ALA A 134 -21.64 24.24 0.63
CA ALA A 134 -22.69 24.29 -0.40
C ALA A 134 -22.09 24.40 -1.80
#